data_AF-A0A0E4CYB2-F1
#
_entry.id   AF-A0A0E4CYB2-F1
#
_cell.length_a   1.000
_cell.length_b   1.000
_cell.length_c   1.000
_cell.angle_alpha   90.00
_cell.angle_beta   90.00
_cell.angle_gamma   90.00
#
_symmetry.space_group_name_H-M   'P 1'
#
loop_
_entity.id
_entity.type
_entity.pdbx_description
1 polymer ?
#
loop_
_entity_poly.entity_id
_entity_poly.type
_entity_poly.pdbx_seq_one_letter_code
_entity_poly.pdbx_strand_id
1 'polypeptide(L)'
;MIIYEDELAPHTFLLLQQLLPVHVQRHIVDVLESNSTSHFYCKVEHHAPNVNVFLIEHNPGESYTTCHCYAYDQIGEDYLYNNMAVEHVQAVAEFISRLNLL
;
A
#
# COMPACT_ATOMS: atom_id res chain seq x y z
N MET A 1 10.89 -10.28 -2.93
CA MET A 1 11.82 -9.82 -1.88
C MET A 1 11.18 -8.65 -1.17
N ILE A 2 11.11 -8.68 0.16
CA ILE A 2 10.60 -7.53 0.92
C ILE A 2 11.70 -6.45 0.93
N ILE A 3 11.36 -5.25 0.48
CA ILE A 3 12.23 -4.06 0.50
C ILE A 3 12.02 -3.30 1.81
N TYR A 4 10.76 -3.20 2.26
CA TYR A 4 10.36 -2.45 3.45
C TYR A 4 9.08 -3.05 4.05
N GLU A 5 8.96 -3.03 5.38
CA GLU A 5 7.76 -3.43 6.13
C GLU A 5 7.81 -2.80 7.53
N ASP A 6 7.19 -1.64 7.72
CA ASP A 6 7.10 -0.96 9.03
C ASP A 6 6.08 0.20 9.03
N GLU A 7 5.84 0.83 10.17
CA GLU A 7 5.08 2.09 10.29
C GLU A 7 5.76 3.20 9.45
N LEU A 8 4.97 3.91 8.65
CA LEU A 8 5.47 4.91 7.71
C LEU A 8 5.71 6.25 8.44
N ALA A 9 6.93 6.46 8.88
CA ALA A 9 7.37 7.77 9.37
C ALA A 9 7.80 8.71 8.21
N PRO A 10 7.72 10.05 8.37
CA PRO A 10 8.05 11.00 7.30
C PRO A 10 9.46 10.82 6.71
N HIS A 11 10.45 10.52 7.55
CA HIS A 11 11.84 10.31 7.13
C HIS A 11 12.02 9.00 6.35
N THR A 12 11.22 7.98 6.67
CA THR A 12 11.25 6.69 5.99
C THR A 12 10.61 6.76 4.61
N PHE A 13 9.54 7.56 4.47
CA PHE A 13 8.92 7.78 3.17
C PHE A 13 9.87 8.47 2.16
N LEU A 14 10.74 9.39 2.61
CA LEU A 14 11.78 9.99 1.75
C LEU A 14 12.73 8.94 1.15
N LEU A 15 13.03 7.87 1.88
CA LEU A 15 13.86 6.76 1.38
C LEU A 15 13.09 5.94 0.34
N LEU A 16 11.80 5.67 0.59
CA LEU A 16 10.94 4.96 -0.35
C LEU A 16 10.69 5.75 -1.64
N GLN A 17 10.59 7.08 -1.57
CA GLN A 17 10.42 7.92 -2.75
C GLN A 17 11.50 7.68 -3.81
N GLN A 18 12.74 7.37 -3.42
CA GLN A 18 13.81 7.10 -4.38
C GLN A 18 13.61 5.79 -5.16
N LEU A 19 12.76 4.90 -4.67
CA LEU A 19 12.50 3.57 -5.24
C LEU A 19 11.20 3.50 -6.04
N LEU A 20 10.28 4.45 -5.81
CA LEU A 20 8.96 4.47 -6.43
C LEU A 20 8.94 5.40 -7.66
N PRO A 21 8.13 5.11 -8.69
CA PRO A 21 7.88 6.06 -9.78
C PRO A 21 7.23 7.34 -9.25
N VAL A 22 7.55 8.50 -9.86
CA VAL A 22 7.07 9.83 -9.41
C VAL A 22 5.54 9.89 -9.27
N HIS A 23 4.79 9.24 -10.17
CA HIS A 23 3.33 9.23 -10.13
C HIS A 23 2.78 8.45 -8.93
N VAL A 24 3.40 7.32 -8.59
CA VAL A 24 3.07 6.52 -7.40
C VAL A 24 3.41 7.31 -6.13
N GLN A 25 4.58 7.95 -6.10
CA GLN A 25 4.99 8.80 -4.97
C GLN A 25 3.96 9.89 -4.68
N ARG A 26 3.52 10.63 -5.71
CA ARG A 26 2.54 11.72 -5.56
C ARG A 26 1.22 11.22 -5.00
N HIS A 27 0.70 10.12 -5.54
CA HIS A 27 -0.55 9.56 -5.04
C HIS A 27 -0.43 9.09 -3.58
N ILE A 28 0.71 8.51 -3.18
CA ILE A 28 0.94 8.16 -1.78
C ILE A 28 0.98 9.43 -0.91
N VAL A 29 1.66 10.49 -1.34
CA VAL A 29 1.67 11.79 -0.62
C VAL A 29 0.24 12.30 -0.43
N ASP A 30 -0.58 12.30 -1.49
CA ASP A 30 -1.96 12.76 -1.43
C ASP A 30 -2.78 11.96 -0.39
N VAL A 31 -2.56 10.65 -0.30
CA VAL A 31 -3.19 9.79 0.72
C VAL A 31 -2.72 10.17 2.13
N LEU A 32 -1.41 10.33 2.33
CA LEU A 32 -0.83 10.69 3.64
C LEU A 32 -1.29 12.07 4.13
N GLU A 33 -1.43 13.03 3.21
CA GLU A 33 -1.84 14.40 3.52
C GLU A 33 -3.36 14.53 3.70
N SER A 34 -4.15 13.59 3.17
CA SER A 34 -5.62 13.64 3.27
C SER A 34 -6.14 13.49 4.71
N ASN A 35 -5.40 12.80 5.58
CA ASN A 35 -5.82 12.59 6.97
C ASN A 35 -4.64 12.61 7.95
N SER A 36 -4.45 13.77 8.61
CA SER A 36 -3.37 14.00 9.57
C SER A 36 -3.52 13.24 10.90
N THR A 37 -4.66 12.58 11.12
CA THR A 37 -4.92 11.76 12.31
C THR A 37 -4.77 10.26 12.07
N SER A 38 -4.56 9.87 10.82
CA SER A 38 -4.33 8.48 10.45
C SER A 38 -2.89 8.05 10.75
N HIS A 39 -2.75 6.82 11.21
CA HIS A 39 -1.48 6.10 11.25
C HIS A 39 -1.32 5.30 9.96
N PHE A 40 -0.10 5.25 9.44
CA PHE A 40 0.17 4.58 8.18
C PHE A 40 1.20 3.48 8.37
N TYR A 41 0.95 2.29 7.82
CA TYR A 41 1.90 1.18 7.79
C TYR A 41 2.17 0.82 6.34
N CYS A 42 3.43 0.63 5.97
CA CYS A 42 3.78 0.40 4.58
C CYS A 42 4.61 -0.87 4.43
N LYS A 43 4.32 -1.61 3.35
CA LYS A 43 5.09 -2.74 2.89
C LYS A 43 5.40 -2.57 1.42
N VAL A 44 6.67 -2.75 1.05
CA VAL A 44 7.12 -2.74 -0.34
C VAL A 44 7.71 -4.10 -0.68
N GLU A 45 7.15 -4.74 -1.70
CA GLU A 45 7.57 -6.04 -2.20
C GLU A 45 8.05 -5.94 -3.64
N HIS A 46 9.23 -6.49 -3.92
CA HIS A 46 9.78 -6.58 -5.27
C HIS A 46 9.75 -8.00 -5.79
N HIS A 47 9.02 -8.19 -6.88
CA HIS A 47 8.85 -9.43 -7.63
C HIS A 47 9.15 -9.14 -9.10
N ALA A 48 10.44 -9.01 -9.43
CA ALA A 48 10.91 -8.55 -10.74
C ALA A 48 10.11 -9.16 -11.92
N PRO A 49 9.60 -8.33 -12.85
CA PRO A 49 9.81 -6.88 -12.95
C PRO A 49 8.85 -6.02 -12.09
N ASN A 50 7.95 -6.63 -11.33
CA ASN A 50 6.89 -5.94 -10.61
C ASN A 50 7.32 -5.48 -9.22
N VAL A 51 6.83 -4.32 -8.81
CA VAL A 51 6.90 -3.84 -7.44
C VAL A 51 5.48 -3.59 -6.96
N ASN A 52 5.17 -4.11 -5.77
CA ASN A 52 3.92 -3.86 -5.08
C ASN A 52 4.20 -2.99 -3.85
N VAL A 53 3.35 -1.99 -3.63
CA VAL A 53 3.33 -1.19 -2.41
C VAL A 53 1.98 -1.39 -1.75
N PHE A 54 2.00 -1.80 -0.50
CA PHE A 54 0.82 -1.91 0.35
C PHE A 54 0.93 -0.83 1.42
N LEU A 55 -0.09 0.02 1.51
CA LEU A 55 -0.17 1.07 2.51
C LEU A 55 -1.47 0.86 3.29
N ILE A 56 -1.36 0.59 4.58
CA ILE A 56 -2.48 0.49 5.51
C ILE A 56 -2.66 1.85 6.16
N GLU A 57 -3.79 2.48 5.90
CA GLU A 57 -4.26 3.65 6.62
C GLU A 57 -5.15 3.20 7.78
N HIS A 58 -4.80 3.57 9.00
CA HIS A 58 -5.59 3.31 10.19
C HIS A 58 -5.97 4.62 10.87
N ASN A 59 -7.26 4.95 10.89
CA ASN A 59 -7.76 6.12 11.59
C ASN A 59 -8.54 5.71 12.85
N PRO A 60 -7.98 5.90 14.06
CA PRO A 60 -8.68 5.55 15.29
C PRO A 60 -9.81 6.53 15.65
N GLY A 61 -9.76 7.78 15.16
CA GLY A 61 -10.78 8.79 15.43
C GLY A 61 -12.09 8.56 14.66
N GLU A 62 -11.98 8.12 13.41
CA GLU A 62 -13.10 7.79 12.53
C GLU A 62 -13.40 6.28 12.50
N SER A 63 -12.61 5.47 13.22
CA SER A 63 -12.79 4.03 13.38
C SER A 63 -12.83 3.26 12.05
N TYR A 64 -11.94 3.61 11.12
CA TYR A 64 -11.76 2.87 9.86
C TYR A 64 -10.32 2.40 9.67
N THR A 65 -10.17 1.36 8.86
CA THR A 65 -8.87 0.92 8.34
C THR A 65 -9.00 0.60 6.86
N THR A 66 -8.17 1.22 6.03
CA THR A 66 -8.18 1.08 4.58
C THR A 66 -6.84 0.54 4.11
N CYS A 67 -6.87 -0.44 3.21
CA CYS A 67 -5.71 -0.94 2.51
C CYS A 67 -5.62 -0.29 1.13
N HIS A 68 -4.50 0.34 0.82
CA HIS A 68 -4.16 0.90 -0.47
C HIS A 68 -3.10 0.00 -1.12
N CYS A 69 -3.39 -0.49 -2.32
CA CYS A 69 -2.52 -1.38 -3.08
C CYS A 69 -2.09 -0.67 -4.35
N TYR A 70 -0.78 -0.54 -4.54
CA TYR A 70 -0.16 -0.04 -5.76
C TYR A 70 0.64 -1.18 -6.39
N ALA A 71 0.46 -1.42 -7.67
CA ALA A 71 1.26 -2.39 -8.43
C ALA A 71 1.76 -1.72 -9.69
N TYR A 72 3.07 -1.71 -9.89
CA TYR A 72 3.70 -1.18 -11.11
C TYR A 72 4.80 -2.12 -11.56
N ASP A 73 5.06 -2.13 -12.85
CA ASP A 73 6.24 -2.81 -13.40
C ASP A 73 7.37 -1.80 -13.61
N GLN A 74 8.62 -2.27 -13.59
CA GLN A 74 9.81 -1.43 -13.76
C GLN A 74 10.17 -1.16 -15.24
N ILE A 75 9.30 -1.54 -16.18
CA ILE A 75 9.51 -1.44 -17.64
C ILE A 75 8.65 -0.33 -18.24
N GLY A 76 7.40 -0.21 -17.80
CA GLY A 76 6.42 0.81 -18.16
C GLY A 76 6.30 1.91 -17.10
N GLU A 77 5.48 2.92 -17.43
CA GLU A 77 5.23 4.07 -16.55
C GLU A 77 3.87 3.99 -15.82
N ASP A 78 3.03 3.03 -16.22
CA ASP A 78 1.70 2.86 -15.65
C ASP A 78 1.74 2.08 -14.33
N TYR A 79 0.76 2.37 -13.47
CA TYR A 79 0.54 1.61 -12.24
C TYR A 79 -0.94 1.33 -12.06
N LEU A 80 -1.23 0.19 -11.43
CA LEU A 80 -2.55 -0.15 -10.93
C LEU A 80 -2.68 0.35 -9.50
N TYR A 81 -3.85 0.91 -9.20
CA TYR A 81 -4.23 1.31 -7.85
C TYR A 81 -5.60 0.75 -7.51
N ASN A 82 -5.70 0.19 -6.31
CA ASN A 82 -6.97 -0.16 -5.71
C ASN A 82 -6.92 0.14 -4.22
N ASN A 83 -8.07 0.50 -3.63
CA ASN A 83 -8.20 0.55 -2.19
C ASN A 83 -9.44 -0.22 -1.73
N MET A 84 -9.39 -0.71 -0.51
CA MET A 84 -10.51 -1.39 0.11
C MET A 84 -10.40 -1.34 1.63
N ALA A 85 -11.56 -1.29 2.28
CA ALA A 85 -11.66 -1.42 3.73
C ALA A 85 -11.13 -2.80 4.17
N VAL A 86 -10.50 -2.87 5.34
CA VAL A 86 -9.83 -4.09 5.82
C VAL A 86 -10.81 -5.27 5.97
N GLU A 87 -12.07 -4.99 6.26
CA GLU A 87 -13.14 -5.99 6.38
C GLU A 87 -13.40 -6.68 5.03
N HIS A 88 -13.30 -5.93 3.93
CA HIS A 88 -13.42 -6.49 2.58
C HIS A 88 -12.18 -7.32 2.22
N VAL A 89 -10.98 -6.88 2.61
CA VAL A 89 -9.73 -7.66 2.43
C VAL A 89 -9.86 -9.01 3.13
N GLN A 90 -10.32 -9.00 4.39
CA GLN A 90 -10.52 -10.21 5.19
C GLN A 90 -11.56 -11.13 4.57
N ALA A 91 -12.73 -10.60 4.18
CA ALA A 91 -13.78 -11.39 3.54
C ALA A 91 -13.31 -12.06 2.23
N VAL A 92 -12.53 -11.35 1.42
CA VAL A 92 -11.93 -11.90 0.19
C VAL A 92 -10.90 -12.98 0.53
N ALA A 93 -10.00 -12.74 1.48
CA ALA A 93 -9.01 -13.73 1.91
C ALA A 93 -9.67 -15.01 2.44
N GLU A 94 -10.70 -14.88 3.27
CA GLU A 94 -11.50 -16.00 3.76
C GLU A 94 -12.20 -16.75 2.62
N PHE A 95 -12.76 -16.02 1.64
CA PHE A 95 -13.37 -16.65 0.47
C PHE A 95 -12.35 -17.45 -0.35
N ILE A 96 -11.19 -16.87 -0.66
CA ILE A 96 -10.13 -17.54 -1.41
C ILE A 96 -9.62 -18.78 -0.66
N SER A 97 -9.45 -18.69 0.66
CA SER A 97 -9.00 -19.84 1.48
C SER A 97 -9.95 -21.04 1.39
N ARG A 98 -11.26 -20.79 1.29
CA ARG A 98 -12.28 -21.86 1.14
C ARG A 98 -12.30 -22.49 -0.25
N LEU A 99 -11.74 -21.83 -1.25
CA LEU A 99 -11.62 -22.37 -2.61
C LEU A 99 -10.40 -23.28 -2.79
N ASN A 100 -9.54 -23.43 -1.78
CA ASN A 100 -8.26 -24.15 -1.86
C ASN A 100 -7.36 -23.67 -3.02
N LEU A 101 -7.36 -22.37 -3.27
CA LEU A 101 -6.55 -21.73 -4.32
C LEU A 101 -5.22 -21.17 -3.79
N LEU A 102 -4.98 -21.28 -2.49
CA LEU A 102 -3.78 -20.84 -1.77
C LEU A 102 -3.18 -22.01 -1.00
#